data_AF-A0AAE6Q8Y6-F1
#
_entry.id   AF-A0AAE6Q8Y6-F1
#
_cell.length_a   1.000
_cell.length_b   1.000
_cell.length_c   1.000
_cell.angle_alpha   90.00
_cell.angle_beta   90.00
_cell.angle_gamma   90.00
#
_symmetry.space_group_name_H-M   'P 1'
#
loop_
_entity.id
_entity.type
_entity.pdbx_description
1 polymer ?
#
loop_
_entity_poly.entity_id
_entity_poly.type
_entity_poly.pdbx_seq_one_letter_code
_entity_poly.pdbx_strand_id
1 'polypeptide(L)' 'AAGFFIENGTISYPVNEVTIASKLQHMFSNMLVANDLMFFGSVNSPTIRINDVTVAG' A
#
# COMPACT_ATOMS: atom_id res chain seq x y z
N ALA A 1 2.69 -10.88 2.68
CA ALA A 1 2.21 -9.94 1.65
C ALA A 1 2.99 -10.17 0.36
N ALA A 2 2.38 -9.86 -0.78
CA ALA A 2 3.01 -9.98 -2.10
C ALA A 2 2.69 -8.75 -2.93
N GLY A 3 3.55 -8.42 -3.90
CA GLY A 3 3.39 -7.24 -4.75
C GLY A 3 4.61 -6.97 -5.60
N PHE A 4 4.88 -5.69 -5.84
CA PHE A 4 5.99 -5.22 -6.67
C PHE A 4 6.82 -4.18 -5.94
N PHE A 5 8.13 -4.26 -6.09
CA PHE A 5 9.05 -3.21 -5.65
C PHE A 5 9.04 -2.07 -6.66
N ILE A 6 9.00 -0.81 -6.19
CA ILE A 6 8.98 0.39 -7.05
C ILE A 6 10.24 1.20 -6.79
N GLU A 7 11.03 1.44 -7.82
CA GLU A 7 12.24 2.27 -7.79
C GLU A 7 12.13 3.40 -8.79
N ASN A 8 12.41 4.63 -8.34
CA ASN A 8 12.34 5.84 -9.18
C ASN A 8 11.00 5.98 -9.93
N GLY A 9 9.90 5.59 -9.28
CA GLY A 9 8.55 5.64 -9.86
C GLY A 9 8.22 4.54 -10.85
N THR A 10 9.10 3.54 -11.03
CA THR A 10 8.89 2.41 -11.95
C THR A 10 8.88 1.09 -11.21
N ILE A 11 8.02 0.15 -11.63
CA ILE A 11 8.02 -1.22 -11.10
C ILE A 11 9.35 -1.90 -11.49
N SER A 12 10.06 -2.40 -10.48
CA SER A 12 11.37 -3.03 -10.64
C SER A 12 11.26 -4.56 -10.73
N TYR A 13 10.79 -5.23 -9.67
CA TYR A 13 10.64 -6.69 -9.64
C TYR A 13 9.52 -7.15 -8.68
N PRO A 14 8.96 -8.36 -8.85
CA PRO A 14 7.96 -8.91 -7.94
C PRO A 14 8.58 -9.30 -6.59
N VAL A 15 7.83 -9.09 -5.51
CA VAL A 15 8.21 -9.47 -4.13
C VAL A 15 7.13 -10.35 -3.52
N ASN A 16 7.54 -11.31 -2.69
CA ASN A 16 6.66 -12.20 -1.95
C ASN A 16 7.20 -12.43 -0.53
N GLU A 17 6.38 -13.02 0.35
CA GLU A 17 6.73 -13.39 1.73
C GLU A 17 7.12 -12.20 2.62
N VAL A 18 6.66 -11.00 2.27
CA VAL A 18 6.96 -9.77 3.01
C VAL A 18 5.95 -9.53 4.12
N THR A 19 6.42 -9.09 5.28
CA THR A 19 5.62 -8.60 6.41
C THR A 19 5.60 -7.08 6.45
N ILE A 20 4.42 -6.50 6.58
CA ILE A 20 4.21 -5.05 6.68
C ILE A 20 3.63 -4.75 8.07
N ALA A 21 4.26 -3.82 8.81
CA ALA A 21 3.84 -3.44 10.15
C ALA A 21 3.77 -1.91 10.32
N SER A 22 2.69 -1.43 10.94
CA SER A 22 2.53 -0.05 11.43
C SER A 22 1.34 0.01 12.40
N LYS A 23 1.21 1.10 13.16
CA LYS A 23 0.01 1.35 13.98
C LYS A 23 -1.11 1.84 13.07
N LEU A 24 -2.32 1.28 13.21
CA LEU A 24 -3.45 1.61 12.34
C LEU A 24 -3.79 3.12 12.33
N GLN A 25 -3.77 3.76 13.49
CA GLN A 25 -3.98 5.21 13.61
C GLN A 25 -2.96 6.02 12.80
N HIS A 26 -1.70 5.56 12.76
CA HIS A 26 -0.63 6.18 12.01
C HIS A 26 -0.82 5.99 10.50
N MET A 27 -1.17 4.77 10.09
CA MET A 27 -1.51 4.46 8.70
C MET A 27 -2.60 5.38 8.15
N PHE A 28 -3.71 5.53 8.89
CA PHE A 28 -4.81 6.41 8.47
C PHE A 28 -4.44 7.89 8.48
N SER A 29 -3.57 8.34 9.40
CA SER A 29 -3.18 9.76 9.46
C SER A 29 -2.24 10.15 8.32
N ASN A 30 -1.43 9.21 7.81
CA ASN A 30 -0.40 9.46 6.80
C ASN A 30 -0.71 8.84 5.43
N MET A 31 -1.98 8.48 5.19
CA MET A 31 -2.38 7.92 3.90
C MET A 31 -2.63 9.01 2.85
N LEU A 32 -2.31 8.71 1.61
CA LEU A 32 -2.69 9.49 0.44
C LEU A 32 -3.60 8.66 -0.44
N VAL A 33 -4.68 9.28 -0.89
CA VAL A 33 -5.76 8.65 -1.65
C VAL A 33 -5.60 9.00 -3.12
N ALA A 34 -5.58 7.99 -3.99
CA ALA A 34 -5.54 8.19 -5.43
C ALA A 34 -6.95 8.45 -6.01
N ASN A 35 -7.00 8.81 -7.29
CA ASN A 35 -8.23 9.17 -8.01
C ASN A 35 -8.87 7.99 -8.78
N ASP A 36 -8.55 6.75 -8.39
CA ASP A 36 -8.89 5.50 -9.07
C ASP A 36 -9.87 4.63 -8.25
N LEU A 37 -11.01 5.21 -7.87
CA LEU A 37 -12.02 4.53 -7.06
C LEU A 37 -12.47 3.21 -7.70
N MET A 38 -12.28 2.10 -6.98
CA MET A 38 -12.78 0.78 -7.35
C MET A 38 -13.94 0.34 -6.45
N PHE A 39 -14.89 -0.37 -7.04
CA PHE A 39 -16.08 -0.87 -6.35
C PHE A 39 -15.86 -2.33 -5.92
N PHE A 40 -15.87 -2.59 -4.60
CA PHE A 40 -15.71 -3.94 -4.04
C PHE A 40 -17.02 -4.49 -3.44
N GLY A 41 -18.16 -3.93 -3.86
CA GLY A 41 -19.49 -4.31 -3.39
C GLY A 41 -20.08 -3.26 -2.46
N SER A 42 -20.30 -3.59 -1.19
CA SER A 42 -20.82 -2.65 -0.19
C SER A 42 -19.79 -1.63 0.31
N VAL A 43 -18.50 -1.87 0.04
CA VAL A 43 -17.39 -0.98 0.36
C VAL A 43 -16.60 -0.73 -0.93
N ASN A 44 -16.19 0.52 -1.13
CA ASN A 44 -15.42 0.95 -2.29
C ASN A 44 -14.11 1.57 -1.81
N SER A 45 -13.03 1.37 -2.56
CA SER A 45 -11.73 1.94 -2.20
C SER A 45 -10.95 2.30 -3.47
N PRO A 46 -10.31 3.47 -3.51
CA PRO A 46 -9.26 3.75 -4.46
C PRO A 46 -7.94 3.08 -4.01
N THR A 47 -6.88 3.26 -4.79
CA THR A 47 -5.52 2.97 -4.36
C THR A 47 -5.10 3.91 -3.23
N ILE A 48 -4.42 3.36 -2.23
CA ILE A 48 -3.96 4.09 -1.04
C ILE A 48 -2.44 3.96 -0.94
N ARG A 49 -1.74 5.09 -0.81
CA ARG A 49 -0.31 5.13 -0.49
C ARG A 49 -0.12 5.44 0.98
N ILE A 50 0.67 4.61 1.67
CA ILE A 50 1.05 4.82 3.07
C ILE A 50 2.56 5.04 3.11
N ASN A 51 3.01 6.18 3.64
CA ASN A 51 4.44 6.52 3.63
C ASN A 51 5.22 5.78 4.73
N ASP A 52 4.63 5.62 5.92
CA ASP A 52 5.35 5.15 7.11
C ASP A 52 4.93 3.74 7.52
N VAL A 53 5.50 2.77 6.81
CA VAL A 53 5.36 1.35 7.11
C VAL A 53 6.73 0.72 7.32
N THR A 54 6.83 -0.17 8.31
CA THR A 54 7.98 -1.06 8.43
C THR A 54 7.75 -2.26 7.53
N VAL A 55 8.72 -2.55 6.68
CA VAL A 55 8.72 -3.71 5.79
C VAL A 55 9.82 -4.65 6.26
N ALA A 56 9.46 -5.89 6.52
CA ALA A 56 10.38 -6.97 6.88
C ALA A 56 10.17 -8.14 5.92
N GLY A 57 11.24 -8.84 5.54
CA GLY A 57 11.23 -10.00 4.66
C GLY A 57 12.39 -10.91 4.99
#